data_AF-A0A355R5S4-F1
#
_entry.id   AF-A0A355R5S4-F1
#
_cell.length_a   1.000
_cell.length_b   1.000
_cell.length_c   1.000
_cell.angle_alpha   90.00
_cell.angle_beta   90.00
_cell.angle_gamma   90.00
#
_symmetry.space_group_name_H-M   'P 1'
#
loop_
_entity.id
_entity.type
_entity.pdbx_description
1 polymer ?
#
loop_
_entity_poly.entity_id
_entity_poly.type
_entity_poly.pdbx_seq_one_letter_code
_entity_poly.pdbx_strand_id
1 'polypeptide(L)'
;FPFIFRGALDVRAKRINEEMKIAAAIALKDLAKLPVPKEVCEAYGVEGLEFGREYIIPKPLDARLITVVSDAVAKAAIESGVATLPYPKHYPLTSVDEVFNG
;
A
#
# COMPACT_ATOMS: atom_id res chain seq x y z
N PHE A 1 8.35 -0.11 -1.44
CA PHE A 1 9.07 -1.35 -1.08
C PHE A 1 8.81 -1.90 0.33
N PRO A 2 8.48 -1.14 1.41
CA PRO A 2 8.10 -1.78 2.67
C PRO A 2 6.70 -2.42 2.65
N PHE A 3 5.73 -1.76 2.02
CA PHE A 3 4.32 -2.14 2.13
C PHE A 3 3.90 -3.38 1.32
N ILE A 4 4.72 -3.81 0.35
CA ILE A 4 4.52 -5.09 -0.32
C ILE A 4 4.72 -6.27 0.64
N PHE A 5 5.66 -6.15 1.58
CA PHE A 5 5.85 -7.15 2.62
C PHE A 5 4.69 -7.12 3.61
N ARG A 6 4.20 -5.94 3.98
CA ARG A 6 3.07 -5.83 4.90
C ARG A 6 1.83 -6.53 4.35
N GLY A 7 1.41 -6.20 3.13
CA GLY A 7 0.26 -6.87 2.49
C GLY A 7 0.47 -8.38 2.31
N ALA A 8 1.69 -8.81 1.96
CA ALA A 8 2.00 -10.24 1.86
C ALA A 8 1.92 -10.98 3.21
N LEU A 9 2.39 -10.34 4.29
CA LEU A 9 2.38 -10.91 5.65
C LEU A 9 0.97 -10.94 6.23
N ASP A 10 0.17 -9.90 6.00
CA ASP A 10 -1.22 -9.80 6.50
C ASP A 10 -2.10 -10.96 6.02
N VAL A 11 -1.86 -11.52 4.83
CA VAL A 11 -2.61 -12.66 4.29
C VAL A 11 -1.81 -13.96 4.27
N ARG A 12 -0.64 -13.94 4.91
CA ARG A 12 0.30 -15.08 4.97
C ARG A 12 0.57 -15.69 3.59
N ALA A 13 0.94 -14.83 2.64
CA ALA A 13 1.31 -15.23 1.29
C ALA A 13 2.58 -16.10 1.29
N LYS A 14 2.56 -17.21 0.55
CA LYS A 14 3.70 -18.14 0.45
C LYS A 14 4.87 -17.58 -0.36
N ARG A 15 4.61 -16.60 -1.22
CA ARG A 15 5.58 -15.93 -2.09
C ARG A 15 5.04 -14.57 -2.53
N ILE A 16 5.93 -13.70 -3.00
CA ILE A 16 5.55 -12.49 -3.75
C ILE A 16 5.63 -12.82 -5.24
N ASN A 17 4.50 -12.80 -5.95
CA ASN A 17 4.41 -13.05 -7.39
C ASN A 17 4.30 -11.75 -8.21
N GLU A 18 4.17 -11.88 -9.54
CA GLU A 18 4.09 -10.73 -10.45
C GLU A 18 2.78 -9.95 -10.28
N GLU A 19 1.68 -10.65 -10.02
CA GLU A 19 0.37 -10.05 -9.75
C GLU A 19 0.45 -9.07 -8.56
N MET A 20 1.11 -9.47 -7.47
CA MET A 20 1.35 -8.60 -6.32
C MET A 20 2.24 -7.38 -6.64
N LYS A 21 3.28 -7.56 -7.47
CA LYS A 21 4.16 -6.45 -7.90
C LYS A 21 3.40 -5.44 -8.76
N ILE A 22 2.58 -5.94 -9.69
CA ILE A 22 1.73 -5.13 -10.55
C ILE A 22 0.72 -4.35 -9.70
N ALA A 23 0.05 -5.02 -8.74
CA ALA A 23 -0.89 -4.37 -7.84
C ALA A 23 -0.22 -3.26 -7.01
N ALA A 24 0.99 -3.49 -6.48
CA ALA A 24 1.75 -2.46 -5.78
C ALA A 24 2.10 -1.27 -6.68
N ALA A 25 2.51 -1.51 -7.93
CA ALA A 25 2.82 -0.45 -8.88
C ALA A 25 1.58 0.38 -9.26
N ILE A 26 0.44 -0.28 -9.48
CA ILE A 26 -0.84 0.38 -9.76
C ILE A 26 -1.26 1.23 -8.56
N ALA A 27 -1.19 0.69 -7.34
CA ALA A 27 -1.51 1.40 -6.11
C ALA A 27 -0.66 2.68 -5.92
N LEU A 28 0.65 2.61 -6.20
CA LEU A 28 1.53 3.78 -6.17
C LEU A 28 1.16 4.82 -7.22
N LYS A 29 0.89 4.36 -8.45
CA LYS A 29 0.49 5.21 -9.59
C LYS A 29 -0.83 5.92 -9.32
N ASP A 30 -1.80 5.24 -8.73
CA ASP A 30 -3.09 5.84 -8.40
C ASP A 30 -2.98 6.80 -7.21
N LEU A 31 -2.20 6.44 -6.17
CA LEU A 31 -1.95 7.34 -5.03
C LEU A 31 -1.25 8.64 -5.45
N ALA A 32 -0.30 8.57 -6.38
CA ALA A 32 0.41 9.76 -6.88
C ALA A 32 -0.53 10.79 -7.53
N LYS A 33 -1.69 10.36 -8.03
CA LYS A 33 -2.68 11.21 -8.69
C LYS A 33 -3.70 11.82 -7.73
N LEU A 34 -3.71 11.40 -6.47
CA LEU A 34 -4.58 11.96 -5.45
C LEU A 34 -3.97 13.23 -4.86
N PRO A 35 -4.79 14.20 -4.37
CA PRO A 35 -4.31 15.35 -3.64
C PRO A 35 -3.37 14.94 -2.51
N VAL A 36 -2.24 15.63 -2.38
CA VAL A 36 -1.23 15.33 -1.37
C VAL A 36 -1.58 16.04 -0.05
N PRO A 37 -1.63 15.32 1.10
CA PRO A 37 -1.91 15.91 2.39
C PRO A 37 -0.90 16.98 2.76
N LYS A 38 -1.36 18.00 3.48
CA LYS A 38 -0.53 19.15 3.87
C LYS A 38 0.65 18.71 4.74
N GLU A 39 0.45 17.70 5.58
CA GLU A 39 1.46 17.14 6.48
C GLU A 39 2.64 16.55 5.68
N VAL A 40 2.37 15.97 4.52
CA VAL A 40 3.43 15.49 3.61
C VAL A 40 4.16 16.68 3.00
N CYS A 41 3.45 17.71 2.51
CA CYS A 41 4.08 18.90 1.96
C CYS A 41 4.98 19.61 3.00
N GLU A 42 4.50 19.77 4.23
CA GLU A 42 5.22 20.36 5.35
C GLU A 42 6.47 19.55 5.72
N ALA A 43 6.37 18.22 5.80
CA ALA A 43 7.51 17.34 6.11
C ALA A 43 8.64 17.42 5.06
N TYR A 44 8.30 17.81 3.83
CA TYR A 44 9.25 17.97 2.72
C TYR A 44 9.56 19.45 2.40
N GLY A 45 9.05 20.41 3.17
CA GLY A 45 9.33 21.84 3.00
C GLY A 45 8.86 22.43 1.68
N VAL A 46 7.73 21.94 1.14
CA VAL A 46 7.15 22.40 -0.13
C VAL A 46 5.75 22.96 0.08
N GLU A 47 5.34 23.92 -0.75
CA GLU A 47 4.00 24.53 -0.66
C GLU A 47 2.89 23.61 -1.16
N GLY A 48 3.21 22.71 -2.10
CA GLY A 48 2.28 21.77 -2.68
C GLY A 48 2.98 20.70 -3.52
N LEU A 49 2.31 19.56 -3.66
CA LEU A 49 2.71 18.47 -4.54
C LEU A 49 1.50 18.05 -5.36
N GLU A 50 1.65 18.03 -6.67
CA GLU A 50 0.63 17.62 -7.62
C GLU A 50 1.25 16.71 -8.67
N PHE A 51 0.50 15.71 -9.13
CA PHE A 51 0.95 14.80 -10.16
C PHE A 51 1.43 15.55 -11.41
N GLY A 52 2.69 15.34 -11.79
CA GLY A 52 3.29 16.05 -12.91
C GLY A 52 4.75 15.68 -13.08
N ARG A 53 5.43 16.39 -13.99
CA ARG A 53 6.84 16.15 -14.33
C ARG A 53 7.75 16.04 -13.10
N GLU A 54 7.49 16.87 -12.09
CA GLU A 54 8.29 16.96 -10.86
C GLU A 54 7.78 16.05 -9.71
N TYR A 55 6.64 15.39 -9.88
CA TYR A 55 6.04 14.48 -8.90
C TYR A 55 5.24 13.38 -9.61
N ILE A 56 5.93 12.27 -9.90
CA ILE A 56 5.35 11.10 -10.58
C ILE A 56 5.14 9.90 -9.65
N ILE A 57 5.67 9.95 -8.43
CA ILE A 57 5.61 8.88 -7.42
C ILE A 57 5.45 9.49 -6.03
N PRO A 58 4.67 8.87 -5.11
CA PRO A 58 4.47 9.43 -3.78
C PRO A 58 5.77 9.50 -2.98
N LYS A 59 5.83 10.44 -2.02
CA LYS A 59 6.99 10.57 -1.14
C LYS A 59 7.09 9.39 -0.17
N PRO A 60 8.30 8.86 0.13
CA PRO A 60 8.46 7.67 0.98
C PRO A 60 7.81 7.74 2.37
N LEU A 61 7.68 8.95 2.95
CA LEU A 61 7.08 9.19 4.27
C LEU A 61 5.58 9.53 4.21
N ASP A 62 4.96 9.42 3.03
CA ASP A 62 3.51 9.57 2.91
C ASP A 62 2.79 8.43 3.65
N ALA A 63 2.15 8.75 4.77
CA ALA A 63 1.48 7.79 5.63
C ALA A 63 0.39 6.99 4.91
N ARG A 64 -0.16 7.49 3.79
CA ARG A 64 -1.19 6.77 3.01
C ARG A 64 -0.63 5.51 2.34
N LEU A 65 0.68 5.45 2.11
CA LEU A 65 1.32 4.33 1.44
C LEU A 65 1.11 3.00 2.17
N ILE A 66 1.14 3.00 3.51
CA ILE A 66 0.96 1.76 4.29
C ILE A 66 -0.40 1.14 4.06
N THR A 67 -1.44 1.96 3.95
CA THR A 67 -2.80 1.52 3.71
C THR A 67 -2.96 1.05 2.27
N VAL A 68 -2.69 1.93 1.31
CA VAL A 68 -3.05 1.74 -0.10
C VAL A 68 -2.26 0.60 -0.74
N VAL A 69 -0.95 0.51 -0.45
CA VAL A 69 -0.10 -0.51 -1.06
C VAL A 69 -0.29 -1.87 -0.38
N SER A 70 -0.42 -1.92 0.94
CA SER A 70 -0.62 -3.21 1.64
C SER A 70 -1.96 -3.83 1.28
N ASP A 71 -3.02 -3.02 1.19
CA ASP A 71 -4.34 -3.44 0.72
C ASP A 71 -4.27 -4.09 -0.67
N ALA A 72 -3.74 -3.35 -1.66
CA ALA A 72 -3.65 -3.84 -3.03
C ALA A 72 -2.87 -5.15 -3.16
N VAL A 73 -1.79 -5.29 -2.38
CA VAL A 73 -0.95 -6.49 -2.39
C VAL A 73 -1.65 -7.67 -1.71
N ALA A 74 -2.35 -7.44 -0.61
CA ALA A 74 -3.13 -8.48 0.07
C ALA A 74 -4.24 -9.02 -0.84
N LYS A 75 -4.97 -8.13 -1.54
CA LYS A 75 -5.98 -8.52 -2.54
C LYS A 75 -5.36 -9.39 -3.64
N ALA A 76 -4.26 -8.92 -4.25
CA ALA A 76 -3.60 -9.65 -5.33
C ALA A 76 -3.06 -11.01 -4.88
N ALA A 77 -2.55 -11.12 -3.64
CA ALA A 77 -2.08 -12.39 -3.09
C ALA A 77 -3.21 -13.42 -2.92
N ILE A 78 -4.42 -12.97 -2.57
CA ILE A 78 -5.60 -13.82 -2.44
C ILE A 78 -6.13 -14.23 -3.82
N GLU A 79 -6.31 -13.26 -4.72
CA GLU A 79 -6.81 -13.50 -6.07
C GLU A 79 -5.90 -14.44 -6.88
N SER A 80 -4.58 -14.33 -6.68
CA SER A 80 -3.61 -15.23 -7.33
C SER A 80 -3.40 -16.56 -6.60
N GLY A 81 -4.11 -16.80 -5.49
CA GLY A 81 -4.11 -18.08 -4.77
C GLY A 81 -2.83 -18.37 -3.97
N VAL A 82 -1.96 -17.37 -3.75
CA VAL A 82 -0.72 -17.55 -2.96
C VAL A 82 -0.90 -17.26 -1.47
N ALA A 83 -2.00 -16.58 -1.10
CA ALA A 83 -2.41 -16.33 0.28
C ALA A 83 -2.90 -17.60 0.99
N THR A 84 -2.74 -17.65 2.31
CA THR A 84 -3.26 -18.74 3.15
C THR A 84 -4.26 -18.27 4.21
N LEU A 85 -4.42 -16.96 4.39
CA LEU A 85 -5.46 -16.33 5.19
C LEU A 85 -6.41 -15.54 4.28
N PRO A 86 -7.66 -15.32 4.71
CA PRO A 86 -8.61 -14.47 3.98
C PRO A 86 -8.17 -13.00 4.00
N TYR A 87 -8.89 -12.18 3.23
CA TYR A 87 -8.68 -10.74 3.23
C TYR A 87 -9.09 -10.16 4.60
N PRO A 88 -8.29 -9.26 5.23
CA PRO A 88 -8.65 -8.64 6.49
C PRO A 88 -9.94 -7.83 6.40
N LYS A 89 -10.63 -7.63 7.53
CA LYS A 89 -11.94 -6.93 7.55
C LYS A 89 -11.87 -5.50 7.02
N HIS A 90 -10.75 -4.81 7.26
CA HIS A 90 -10.53 -3.45 6.79
C HIS A 90 -9.05 -3.14 6.61
N TYR A 91 -8.79 -2.05 5.89
CA TYR A 91 -7.50 -1.35 5.87
C TYR A 91 -7.71 0.13 6.23
N PRO A 92 -6.76 0.77 6.93
CA PRO A 92 -5.55 0.17 7.50
C PRO A 92 -5.87 -0.77 8.66
N LEU A 93 -4.91 -1.65 8.97
CA LEU A 93 -4.94 -2.47 10.17
C LEU A 93 -4.43 -1.65 11.36
N THR A 94 -5.10 -1.76 12.50
CA THR A 94 -4.73 -1.05 13.73
C THR A 94 -3.96 -1.93 14.71
N SER A 95 -4.08 -3.26 14.60
CA SER A 95 -3.37 -4.23 15.44
C SER A 95 -3.00 -5.51 14.68
N VAL A 96 -2.15 -6.34 15.29
CA VAL A 96 -1.85 -7.69 14.77
C VAL A 96 -3.01 -8.67 14.99
N ASP A 97 -3.89 -8.40 15.95
CA ASP A 97 -5.05 -9.25 16.24
C ASP A 97 -6.06 -9.24 15.09
N GLU A 98 -6.18 -8.11 14.38
CA GLU A 98 -7.02 -8.00 13.18
C GLU A 98 -6.56 -8.90 12.02
N VAL A 99 -5.32 -9.40 12.09
CA VAL A 99 -4.74 -10.33 11.10
C VAL A 99 -4.96 -11.79 11.50
N PHE A 100 -4.74 -12.13 12.77
CA PHE A 100 -4.68 -13.53 13.22
C PHE A 100 -5.92 -14.01 13.98
N ASN A 101 -6.74 -13.09 14.51
CA ASN A 101 -7.89 -13.37 15.37
C ASN A 101 -9.21 -12.82 14.78
N GLY A 102 -9.20 -12.39 13.51
CA GLY A 102 -10.31 -11.74 12.79
C GLY A 102 -11.25 -12.70 12.09
#